data_AF-A0A519HI52-F1
#
_entry.id   AF-A0A519HI52-F1
#
_cell.length_a   1.000
_cell.length_b   1.000
_cell.length_c   1.000
_cell.angle_alpha   90.00
_cell.angle_beta   90.00
_cell.angle_gamma   90.00
#
_symmetry.space_group_name_H-M   'P 1'
#
loop_
_entity.id
_entity.type
_entity.pdbx_description
1 polymer ?
#
loop_
_entity_poly.entity_id
_entity_poly.type
_entity_poly.pdbx_seq_one_letter_code
_entity_poly.pdbx_strand_id
1 'polypeptide(L)'
;AKFEPIKVTVDGKEFAADPNESREYEAALAIFRRGEFANAQTAFVGFVKRYPQSGYAPSALFWLGNAQYATRNYTEAIANCQIELKDTRAARKTLEDLGKAYPQSEAAQAGRERLARLR
;
A
#
# COMPACT_ATOMS: atom_id res chain seq x y z
N ALA A 1 -25.36 -18.01 -9.05
CA ALA A 1 -24.70 -18.50 -10.26
C ALA A 1 -23.20 -18.49 -10.01
N LYS A 2 -22.49 -19.61 -10.24
CA LYS A 2 -21.01 -19.56 -10.33
C LYS A 2 -20.72 -18.94 -11.70
N PHE A 3 -20.16 -17.74 -11.71
CA PHE A 3 -19.76 -17.09 -12.96
C PHE A 3 -18.61 -17.90 -13.57
N GLU A 4 -18.63 -18.04 -14.89
CA GLU A 4 -17.54 -18.74 -15.57
C GLU A 4 -16.26 -17.88 -15.50
N PRO A 5 -15.11 -18.50 -15.16
CA PRO A 5 -13.86 -17.78 -15.10
C PRO A 5 -13.44 -17.31 -16.49
N ILE A 6 -12.93 -16.09 -16.58
CA ILE A 6 -12.42 -15.49 -17.81
C ILE A 6 -10.95 -15.80 -17.99
N LYS A 7 -10.51 -15.95 -19.24
CA LYS A 7 -9.09 -16.04 -19.56
C LYS A 7 -8.48 -14.64 -19.46
N VAL A 8 -7.41 -14.51 -18.68
CA VAL A 8 -6.69 -13.27 -18.41
C VAL A 8 -5.21 -13.46 -18.76
N THR A 9 -4.59 -12.41 -19.28
CA THR A 9 -3.14 -12.32 -19.47
C THR A 9 -2.57 -11.12 -18.72
N VAL A 10 -1.71 -11.36 -17.73
CA VAL A 10 -0.99 -10.32 -16.96
C VAL A 10 0.49 -10.68 -16.89
N ASP A 11 1.37 -9.72 -17.17
CA ASP A 11 2.83 -9.89 -17.13
C ASP A 11 3.31 -11.11 -17.95
N GLY A 12 2.64 -11.38 -19.09
CA GLY A 12 2.91 -12.53 -19.97
C GLY A 12 2.43 -13.87 -19.42
N LYS A 13 1.77 -13.92 -18.27
CA LYS A 13 1.17 -15.13 -17.71
C LYS A 13 -0.32 -15.18 -18.01
N GLU A 14 -0.75 -16.32 -18.52
CA GLU A 14 -2.17 -16.61 -18.74
C GLU A 14 -2.75 -17.40 -17.57
N PHE A 15 -3.94 -17.03 -17.12
CA PHE A 15 -4.68 -17.77 -16.10
C PHE A 15 -6.19 -17.55 -16.26
N ALA A 16 -6.98 -18.42 -15.63
CA ALA A 16 -8.42 -18.26 -15.53
C ALA A 16 -8.74 -17.51 -14.23
N ALA A 17 -9.61 -16.50 -14.30
CA ALA A 17 -9.95 -15.64 -13.18
C ALA A 17 -11.46 -15.42 -13.04
N ASP A 18 -11.98 -15.32 -11.83
CA ASP A 18 -13.35 -14.86 -11.61
C ASP A 18 -13.50 -13.40 -12.10
N PRO A 19 -14.61 -13.03 -12.75
CA PRO A 19 -14.84 -11.63 -13.15
C PRO A 19 -14.76 -10.64 -11.98
N ASN A 20 -15.14 -11.06 -10.76
CA ASN A 20 -15.06 -10.21 -9.58
C ASN A 20 -13.63 -9.96 -9.13
N GLU A 21 -12.76 -10.99 -9.12
CA GLU A 21 -11.36 -10.77 -8.75
C GLU A 21 -10.66 -9.87 -9.78
N SER A 22 -10.96 -10.04 -11.06
CA SER A 22 -10.44 -9.17 -12.13
C SER A 22 -10.85 -7.71 -11.90
N ARG A 23 -12.13 -7.48 -11.55
CA ARG A 23 -12.63 -6.14 -11.22
C ARG A 23 -12.00 -5.55 -9.96
N GLU A 24 -11.83 -6.35 -8.90
CA GLU A 24 -11.22 -5.90 -7.65
C GLU A 24 -9.74 -5.56 -7.82
N TYR A 25 -9.00 -6.35 -8.61
CA TYR A 25 -7.61 -6.08 -8.96
C TYR A 25 -7.46 -4.76 -9.74
N GLU A 26 -8.27 -4.56 -10.79
CA GLU A 26 -8.26 -3.32 -11.58
C GLU A 26 -8.66 -2.10 -10.75
N ALA A 27 -9.61 -2.24 -9.81
CA ALA A 27 -9.96 -1.17 -8.90
C ALA A 27 -8.79 -0.78 -7.98
N ALA A 28 -8.06 -1.75 -7.43
CA ALA A 28 -6.87 -1.50 -6.62
C ALA A 28 -5.75 -0.81 -7.43
N LEU A 29 -5.53 -1.24 -8.68
CA LEU A 29 -4.60 -0.59 -9.61
C LEU A 29 -5.01 0.85 -9.93
N ALA A 30 -6.29 1.12 -10.13
CA ALA A 30 -6.78 2.47 -10.39
C ALA A 30 -6.50 3.42 -9.23
N ILE A 31 -6.64 2.95 -7.98
CA ILE A 31 -6.28 3.72 -6.77
C ILE A 31 -4.77 4.01 -6.75
N PHE A 32 -3.94 3.00 -7.04
CA PHE A 32 -2.48 3.16 -7.10
C PHE A 32 -2.07 4.20 -8.16
N ARG A 33 -2.65 4.13 -9.36
CA ARG A 33 -2.36 5.04 -10.48
C ARG A 33 -2.72 6.49 -10.18
N ARG A 34 -3.64 6.75 -9.24
CA ARG A 34 -3.97 8.11 -8.76
C ARG A 34 -3.01 8.63 -7.68
N GLY A 35 -2.03 7.84 -7.26
CA GLY A 35 -1.09 8.20 -6.20
C GLY A 35 -1.66 8.07 -4.79
N GLU A 36 -2.85 7.48 -4.64
CA GLU A 36 -3.48 7.25 -3.34
C GLU A 36 -2.87 5.99 -2.67
N PHE A 37 -1.57 5.99 -2.44
CA PHE A 37 -0.81 4.78 -2.09
C PHE A 37 -1.27 4.12 -0.79
N ALA A 38 -1.76 4.88 0.19
CA ALA A 38 -2.34 4.33 1.42
C ALA A 38 -3.64 3.56 1.16
N ASN A 39 -4.51 4.09 0.29
CA ASN A 39 -5.74 3.42 -0.13
C ASN A 39 -5.43 2.20 -1.01
N ALA A 40 -4.44 2.32 -1.90
CA ALA A 40 -3.99 1.23 -2.76
C ALA A 40 -3.45 0.06 -1.94
N GLN A 41 -2.67 0.33 -0.90
CA GLN A 41 -2.20 -0.70 0.03
C GLN A 41 -3.36 -1.44 0.70
N THR A 42 -4.37 -0.70 1.19
CA THR A 42 -5.56 -1.32 1.79
C THR A 42 -6.27 -2.23 0.78
N ALA A 43 -6.44 -1.77 -0.46
CA ALA A 43 -7.08 -2.53 -1.53
C ALA A 43 -6.30 -3.80 -1.91
N PHE A 44 -4.98 -3.71 -2.11
CA PHE A 44 -4.16 -4.88 -2.47
C PHE A 44 -4.01 -5.89 -1.32
N VAL A 45 -3.92 -5.43 -0.06
CA VAL A 45 -3.97 -6.34 1.10
C VAL A 45 -5.31 -7.09 1.15
N GLY A 46 -6.41 -6.38 0.92
CA GLY A 46 -7.75 -6.98 0.84
C GLY A 46 -7.83 -8.01 -0.29
N PHE A 47 -7.32 -7.66 -1.46
CA PHE A 47 -7.28 -8.55 -2.62
C PHE A 47 -6.51 -9.84 -2.34
N VAL A 48 -5.27 -9.75 -1.86
CA VAL A 48 -4.43 -10.92 -1.59
C VAL A 48 -5.03 -11.81 -0.49
N LYS A 49 -5.72 -11.23 0.51
CA LYS A 49 -6.44 -12.00 1.53
C LYS A 49 -7.68 -12.71 0.97
N ARG A 50 -8.41 -12.07 0.05
CA ARG A 50 -9.64 -12.62 -0.53
C ARG A 50 -9.37 -13.66 -1.62
N TYR A 51 -8.31 -13.46 -2.41
CA TYR A 51 -7.96 -14.30 -3.55
C TYR A 51 -6.50 -14.80 -3.45
N PRO A 52 -6.15 -15.57 -2.41
CA PRO A 52 -4.77 -16.00 -2.17
C PRO A 52 -4.22 -16.95 -3.24
N GLN A 53 -5.10 -17.58 -4.03
CA GLN A 53 -4.73 -18.49 -5.12
C GLN A 53 -4.89 -17.85 -6.52
N SER A 54 -5.19 -16.55 -6.58
CA SER A 54 -5.36 -15.84 -7.85
C SER A 54 -4.10 -15.83 -8.69
N GLY A 55 -4.23 -15.93 -10.01
CA GLY A 55 -3.12 -15.65 -10.93
C GLY A 55 -2.66 -14.18 -10.87
N TYR A 56 -3.50 -13.27 -10.36
CA TYR A 56 -3.13 -11.88 -10.07
C TYR A 56 -2.28 -11.73 -8.80
N ALA A 57 -2.22 -12.73 -7.92
CA ALA A 57 -1.59 -12.58 -6.61
C ALA A 57 -0.13 -12.09 -6.66
N PRO A 58 0.74 -12.60 -7.56
CA PRO A 58 2.10 -12.07 -7.69
C PRO A 58 2.14 -10.59 -8.08
N SER A 59 1.32 -10.17 -9.05
CA SER A 59 1.26 -8.78 -9.50
C SER A 59 0.63 -7.88 -8.43
N ALA A 60 -0.39 -8.35 -7.71
CA ALA A 60 -0.99 -7.64 -6.58
C ALA A 60 0.01 -7.41 -5.43
N LEU A 61 0.85 -8.41 -5.13
CA LEU A 61 1.95 -8.27 -4.16
C LEU A 61 3.02 -7.29 -4.63
N PHE A 62 3.35 -7.30 -5.93
CA PHE A 62 4.27 -6.31 -6.52
C PHE A 62 3.74 -4.89 -6.34
N TRP A 63 2.48 -4.62 -6.71
CA TRP A 63 1.88 -3.29 -6.56
C TRP A 63 1.66 -2.90 -5.09
N LEU A 64 1.37 -3.86 -4.21
CA LEU A 64 1.35 -3.64 -2.76
C LEU A 64 2.71 -3.17 -2.24
N GLY A 65 3.80 -3.83 -2.62
CA GLY A 65 5.16 -3.44 -2.24
C GLY A 65 5.52 -2.04 -2.73
N ASN A 66 5.16 -1.70 -3.97
CA ASN A 66 5.31 -0.35 -4.50
C ASN A 66 4.49 0.69 -3.73
N ALA A 67 3.25 0.36 -3.35
CA ALA A 67 2.40 1.25 -2.58
C ALA A 67 2.99 1.50 -1.18
N GLN A 68 3.48 0.45 -0.52
CA GLN A 68 4.17 0.52 0.77
C GLN A 68 5.45 1.35 0.69
N TYR A 69 6.23 1.15 -0.38
CA TYR A 69 7.43 1.93 -0.63
C TYR A 69 7.11 3.43 -0.80
N ALA A 70 6.08 3.73 -1.59
CA ALA A 70 5.64 5.09 -1.82
C ALA A 70 5.14 5.76 -0.53
N THR A 71 4.23 5.13 0.23
CA THR A 71 3.71 5.71 1.49
C THR A 71 4.80 5.92 2.52
N ARG A 72 5.78 5.01 2.61
CA ARG A 72 6.98 5.17 3.45
C ARG A 72 7.73 6.46 3.10
N ASN A 73 8.07 6.64 1.82
CA ASN A 73 8.85 7.79 1.38
C ASN A 73 8.09 9.11 1.54
N TYR A 74 6.81 9.15 1.18
CA TYR A 74 6.00 10.37 1.31
C TYR A 74 5.83 10.77 2.77
N THR A 75 5.55 9.82 3.66
CA THR A 75 5.30 10.13 5.07
C THR A 75 6.58 10.59 5.77
N GLU A 76 7.73 9.96 5.47
CA GLU A 76 9.03 10.38 5.98
C GLU A 76 9.45 11.77 5.43
N ALA A 77 9.25 12.02 4.14
CA ALA A 77 9.52 13.32 3.54
C ALA A 77 8.66 14.44 4.16
N ILE A 78 7.36 14.19 4.36
CA ILE A 78 6.44 15.15 5.00
C ILE A 78 6.91 15.46 6.43
N ALA A 79 7.28 14.45 7.21
CA ALA A 79 7.78 14.65 8.56
C ALA A 79 9.07 15.48 8.58
N ASN A 80 10.01 15.22 7.66
CA ASN A 80 11.24 16.01 7.55
C ASN A 80 10.95 17.46 7.18
N CYS A 81 10.07 17.71 6.19
CA CYS A 81 9.65 19.07 5.84
C CYS A 81 9.01 19.80 7.02
N GLN A 82 8.16 19.13 7.80
CA GLN A 82 7.52 19.71 8.98
C GLN A 82 8.55 20.06 10.07
N ILE A 83 9.59 19.23 10.25
CA ILE A 83 10.71 19.54 11.17
C ILE A 83 11.47 20.78 10.69
N GLU A 84 11.83 20.86 9.41
CA GLU A 84 12.53 22.02 8.83
C GLU A 84 11.71 23.31 8.95
N LEU A 85 10.40 23.20 8.79
CA LEU A 85 9.44 24.30 8.99
C LEU A 85 9.16 24.60 10.48
N LYS A 86 9.84 23.90 11.41
CA LYS A 86 9.65 23.99 12.87
C LYS A 86 8.25 23.63 13.35
N ASP A 87 7.44 22.95 12.54
CA ASP A 87 6.17 22.35 12.93
C ASP A 87 6.39 20.94 13.50
N THR A 88 7.06 20.90 14.65
CA THR A 88 7.37 19.66 15.38
C THR A 88 6.11 18.89 15.78
N ARG A 89 4.98 19.59 15.97
CA ARG A 89 3.71 18.97 16.32
C ARG A 89 3.15 18.17 15.13
N ALA A 90 3.13 18.75 13.94
CA ALA A 90 2.69 18.05 12.75
C ALA A 90 3.63 16.89 12.40
N ALA A 91 4.95 17.09 12.50
CA ALA A 91 5.93 16.03 12.29
C ALA A 91 5.70 14.83 13.20
N ARG A 92 5.45 15.08 14.49
CA ARG A 92 5.13 14.04 15.48
C ARG A 92 3.89 13.26 15.08
N LYS A 93 2.81 13.95 14.72
CA LYS A 93 1.57 13.29 14.27
C LYS A 93 1.81 12.41 13.04
N THR A 94 2.53 12.92 12.04
CA THR A 94 2.87 12.20 10.82
C THR A 94 3.64 10.90 11.13
N LEU A 95 4.64 10.95 12.02
CA LEU A 95 5.42 9.79 12.42
C LEU A 95 4.61 8.79 13.28
N GLU A 96 3.70 9.27 14.12
CA GLU A 96 2.79 8.41 14.88
C GLU A 96 1.81 7.67 13.98
N ASP A 97 1.21 8.37 13.02
CA ASP A 97 0.27 7.79 12.06
C ASP A 97 0.97 6.78 11.14
N LEU A 98 2.23 7.04 10.75
CA LEU A 98 3.09 6.06 10.07
C LEU A 98 3.25 4.78 10.90
N GLY A 99 3.53 4.93 12.19
CA GLY A 99 3.69 3.82 13.11
C GLY A 99 2.43 2.98 13.30
N LYS A 100 1.24 3.59 13.20
CA LYS A 100 -0.06 2.89 13.29
C LYS A 100 -0.42 2.19 11.98
N ALA A 101 -0.22 2.85 10.85
CA ALA A 101 -0.55 2.31 9.54
C ALA A 101 0.34 1.11 9.18
N TYR A 102 1.63 1.18 9.52
CA TYR A 102 2.64 0.20 9.09
C TYR A 102 3.55 -0.27 10.25
N PRO A 103 2.99 -0.91 11.29
CA PRO A 103 3.66 -1.13 12.57
C PRO A 103 4.90 -2.03 12.54
N GLN A 104 5.07 -2.85 11.49
CA GLN A 104 6.21 -3.75 11.30
C GLN A 104 7.23 -3.21 10.29
N SER A 105 7.02 -2.03 9.72
CA SER A 105 7.93 -1.46 8.74
C SER A 105 9.17 -0.85 9.41
N GLU A 106 10.31 -0.92 8.73
CA GLU A 106 11.53 -0.19 9.10
C GLU A 106 11.27 1.32 9.23
N ALA A 107 10.35 1.87 8.41
CA ALA A 107 9.90 3.25 8.50
C ALA A 107 9.21 3.58 9.83
N ALA A 108 8.35 2.69 10.32
CA ALA A 108 7.72 2.84 11.61
C ALA A 108 8.75 2.73 12.74
N GLN A 109 9.78 1.88 12.60
CA GLN A 109 10.88 1.81 13.55
C GLN A 109 11.68 3.12 13.58
N ALA A 110 12.14 3.60 12.41
CA ALA A 110 12.82 4.88 12.28
C ALA A 110 11.95 6.07 12.75
N GLY A 111 10.64 6.01 12.50
CA GLY A 111 9.68 7.00 12.96
C GLY A 111 9.55 7.02 14.48
N ARG A 112 9.49 5.85 15.14
CA ARG A 112 9.51 5.74 16.61
C ARG A 112 10.81 6.27 17.20
N GLU A 113 11.96 5.98 16.59
CA GLU A 113 13.26 6.51 17.02
C GLU A 113 13.34 8.05 16.87
N ARG A 114 12.77 8.60 15.79
CA ARG A 114 12.65 10.05 15.62
C ARG A 114 11.71 10.67 16.63
N LEU A 115 10.54 10.07 16.87
CA LEU A 115 9.59 10.51 17.89
C LEU A 115 10.24 10.59 19.28
N ALA A 116 11.09 9.62 19.64
CA ALA A 116 11.82 9.65 20.90
C ALA A 116 12.78 10.84 21.03
N ARG A 117 13.33 11.33 19.91
CA ARG A 117 14.23 12.49 19.84
C ARG A 117 13.51 13.83 19.79
N LEU A 118 12.23 13.84 19.42
CA LEU A 118 11.38 15.05 19.36
C LEU A 118 10.63 15.33 20.68
N ARG A 119 10.94 14.58 21.75
CA ARG A 119 10.37 14.76 23.08
C ARG A 119 11.08 15.83 23.87
#